data_AF-A0A321LIX6-F1
#
_entry.id   AF-A0A321LIX6-F1
#
_cell.length_a   1.000
_cell.length_b   1.000
_cell.length_c   1.000
_cell.angle_alpha   90.00
_cell.angle_beta   90.00
_cell.angle_gamma   90.00
#
_symmetry.space_group_name_H-M   'P 1'
#
loop_
_entity.id
_entity.type
_entity.pdbx_description
1 polymer ?
#
loop_
_entity_poly.entity_id
_entity_poly.type
_entity_poly.pdbx_seq_one_letter_code
_entity_poly.pdbx_strand_id
1 'polypeptide(L)'
;MTRIIRTIAFAVLLLLLLGCGKSSKLQALLPQSPDGWKTDGGASNTDTSGVAHASRRSYAPTSDAAGKGAGKVTVQILLAEKNAEHGNVQKMAVISSAEMKEREELNGSPAWESFPFPDSDHHDLVIIPKPGTYIEIVAYKGSGPWENAENRKAVVRDFLNKIDLKKVGAVE
;
A
#
# COMPACT_ATOMS: atom_id res chain seq x y z
N MET A 1 25.19 37.69 12.65
CA MET A 1 24.10 36.75 13.05
C MET A 1 23.16 36.36 11.91
N THR A 2 22.79 37.28 11.01
CA THR A 2 21.78 37.05 9.95
C THR A 2 22.17 36.03 8.86
N ARG A 3 23.47 35.79 8.62
CA ARG A 3 23.93 34.81 7.61
C ARG A 3 23.77 33.36 8.08
N ILE A 4 24.05 33.06 9.35
CA ILE A 4 23.97 31.68 9.91
C ILE A 4 22.51 31.20 9.99
N ILE A 5 21.59 32.08 10.35
CA ILE A 5 20.15 31.78 10.43
C ILE A 5 19.59 31.46 9.03
N ARG A 6 20.06 32.17 7.98
CA ARG A 6 19.70 31.87 6.59
C ARG A 6 20.21 30.50 6.13
N THR A 7 21.43 30.11 6.51
CA THR A 7 22.01 28.81 6.12
C THR A 7 21.30 27.64 6.81
N ILE A 8 20.92 27.79 8.08
CA ILE A 8 20.16 26.76 8.82
C ILE A 8 18.75 26.62 8.25
N ALA A 9 18.07 27.74 7.95
CA ALA A 9 16.75 27.70 7.31
C ALA A 9 16.80 27.04 5.92
N PHE A 10 17.86 27.28 5.15
CA PHE A 10 18.06 26.64 3.85
C PHE A 10 18.37 25.14 3.96
N ALA A 11 19.17 24.74 4.95
CA ALA A 11 19.47 23.33 5.23
C ALA A 11 18.23 22.56 5.70
N VAL A 12 17.39 23.17 6.55
CA VAL A 12 16.10 22.59 6.96
C VAL A 12 15.12 22.51 5.79
N LEU A 13 15.08 23.51 4.91
CA LEU A 13 14.25 23.49 3.70
C LEU A 13 14.73 22.42 2.70
N LEU A 14 16.05 22.24 2.55
CA LEU A 14 16.63 21.17 1.74
C LEU A 14 16.35 19.78 2.33
N LEU A 15 16.42 19.61 3.65
CA LEU A 15 16.04 18.37 4.33
C LEU A 15 14.54 18.06 4.17
N LEU A 16 13.68 19.07 4.18
CA LEU A 16 12.24 18.92 3.91
C LEU A 16 11.95 18.60 2.43
N LEU A 17 12.74 19.14 1.49
CA LEU A 17 12.62 18.85 0.05
C LEU A 17 13.19 17.47 -0.34
N LEU A 18 14.21 16.98 0.36
CA LEU A 18 14.80 15.66 0.13
C LEU A 18 13.89 14.52 0.59
N GLY A 19 13.00 14.77 1.56
CA GLY A 19 11.97 13.81 1.99
C GLY A 19 10.90 13.54 0.93
N CYS A 20 10.76 14.40 -0.09
CA CYS A 20 9.71 14.31 -1.10
C CYS A 20 10.02 13.31 -2.24
N GLY A 21 11.23 12.73 -2.27
CA GLY A 21 11.71 11.96 -3.41
C GLY A 21 11.28 10.49 -3.45
N LYS A 22 11.28 9.79 -2.31
CA LYS A 22 11.03 8.34 -2.30
C LYS A 22 9.54 8.03 -2.41
N SER A 23 8.67 8.67 -1.62
CA SER A 23 7.22 8.49 -1.72
C SER A 23 6.66 8.89 -3.09
N SER A 24 7.20 9.92 -3.74
CA SER A 24 6.79 10.29 -5.10
C SER A 24 7.22 9.26 -6.16
N LYS A 25 8.38 8.62 -6.01
CA LYS A 25 8.76 7.45 -6.82
C LYS A 25 7.78 6.29 -6.60
N LEU A 26 7.39 6.01 -5.36
CA LEU A 26 6.40 4.98 -5.04
C LEU A 26 5.02 5.30 -5.64
N GLN A 27 4.63 6.57 -5.66
CA GLN A 27 3.37 7.01 -6.26
C GLN A 27 3.24 6.65 -7.74
N ALA A 28 4.35 6.71 -8.49
CA ALA A 28 4.39 6.34 -9.91
C ALA A 28 4.23 4.82 -10.12
N LEU A 29 4.44 4.02 -9.07
CA LEU A 29 4.32 2.56 -9.09
C LEU A 29 2.97 2.06 -8.57
N LEU A 30 2.11 2.96 -8.06
CA LEU A 30 0.74 2.60 -7.71
C LEU A 30 -0.01 2.14 -8.97
N PRO A 31 -0.79 1.05 -8.88
CA PRO A 31 -1.41 0.45 -10.05
C PRO A 31 -2.41 1.40 -10.72
N GLN A 32 -2.68 1.14 -11.99
CA GLN A 32 -3.90 1.65 -12.62
C GLN A 32 -5.10 0.85 -12.11
N SER A 33 -6.30 1.43 -12.16
CA SER A 33 -7.50 0.72 -11.74
C SER A 33 -7.76 -0.49 -12.65
N PRO A 34 -8.13 -1.66 -12.10
CA PRO A 34 -8.71 -2.76 -12.87
C PRO A 34 -10.02 -2.35 -13.54
N ASP A 35 -10.50 -3.19 -14.46
CA ASP A 35 -11.74 -2.92 -15.19
C ASP A 35 -12.93 -2.83 -14.22
N GLY A 36 -13.76 -1.80 -14.42
CA GLY A 36 -14.89 -1.44 -13.56
C GLY A 36 -14.53 -0.88 -12.17
N TRP A 37 -13.26 -0.51 -11.98
CA TRP A 37 -12.81 0.33 -10.88
C TRP A 37 -12.37 1.69 -11.39
N LYS A 38 -12.50 2.71 -10.54
CA LYS A 38 -11.96 4.05 -10.75
C LYS A 38 -11.14 4.47 -9.54
N THR A 39 -10.20 5.39 -9.74
CA THR A 39 -9.49 6.03 -8.63
C THR A 39 -10.47 6.83 -7.78
N ASP A 40 -10.37 6.66 -6.46
CA ASP A 40 -11.11 7.42 -5.47
C ASP A 40 -10.17 8.44 -4.81
N GLY A 41 -10.19 9.67 -5.33
CA GLY A 41 -9.27 10.73 -4.93
C GLY A 41 -7.86 10.60 -5.53
N GLY A 42 -6.95 11.40 -4.97
CA GLY A 42 -5.53 11.39 -5.34
C GLY A 42 -4.72 10.34 -4.58
N ALA A 43 -3.48 10.10 -5.03
CA ALA A 43 -2.53 9.36 -4.21
C ALA A 43 -2.11 10.23 -3.02
N SER A 44 -1.90 9.59 -1.87
CA SER A 44 -1.34 10.25 -0.68
C SER A 44 0.02 9.66 -0.36
N ASN A 45 0.98 10.54 -0.09
CA ASN A 45 2.35 10.20 0.24
C ASN A 45 2.60 10.42 1.73
N THR A 46 3.41 9.57 2.34
CA THR A 46 3.79 9.71 3.75
C THR A 46 5.24 9.32 3.91
N ASP A 47 6.04 10.24 4.43
CA ASP A 47 7.46 10.04 4.68
C ASP A 47 7.71 10.25 6.17
N THR A 48 8.25 9.23 6.84
CA THR A 48 8.66 9.30 8.24
C THR A 48 10.16 9.16 8.31
N SER A 49 10.84 10.27 8.61
CA SER A 49 12.32 10.34 8.63
C SER A 49 12.93 9.23 9.49
N GLY A 50 13.86 8.47 8.88
CA GLY A 50 14.54 7.35 9.54
C GLY A 50 13.70 6.08 9.74
N VAL A 51 12.44 6.07 9.29
CA VAL A 51 11.53 4.92 9.45
C VAL A 51 11.13 4.36 8.10
N ALA A 52 10.32 5.06 7.32
CA ALA A 52 9.80 4.54 6.05
C ALA A 52 9.17 5.61 5.17
N HIS A 53 8.97 5.25 3.91
CA HIS A 53 8.33 6.02 2.86
C HIS A 53 7.16 5.22 2.32
N ALA A 54 5.99 5.83 2.16
CA ALA A 54 4.81 5.17 1.65
C ALA A 54 4.07 6.03 0.63
N SER A 55 3.46 5.38 -0.34
CA SER A 55 2.45 5.98 -1.20
C SER A 55 1.25 5.05 -1.29
N ARG A 56 0.05 5.62 -1.23
CA ARG A 56 -1.20 4.86 -1.31
C ARG A 56 -2.22 5.54 -2.21
N ARG A 57 -3.10 4.74 -2.81
CA ARG A 57 -4.27 5.21 -3.57
C ARG A 57 -5.46 4.30 -3.29
N SER A 58 -6.63 4.93 -3.20
CA SER A 58 -7.91 4.25 -3.06
C SER A 58 -8.62 4.14 -4.41
N TYR A 59 -9.46 3.13 -4.52
CA TYR A 59 -10.25 2.83 -5.70
C TYR A 59 -11.68 2.49 -5.28
N ALA A 60 -12.64 2.97 -6.05
CA ALA A 60 -14.06 2.70 -5.87
C ALA A 60 -14.61 1.98 -7.12
N PRO A 61 -15.60 1.09 -6.97
CA PRO A 61 -16.25 0.46 -8.11
C PRO A 61 -17.06 1.47 -8.94
N THR A 62 -17.20 1.24 -10.25
CA THR A 62 -17.91 2.17 -11.16
C THR A 62 -19.39 1.85 -11.37
N SER A 63 -19.77 0.57 -11.34
CA SER A 63 -21.19 0.15 -11.45
C SER A 63 -21.35 -1.35 -11.22
N ASP A 64 -20.61 -2.21 -11.92
CA ASP A 64 -20.81 -3.68 -11.90
C ASP A 64 -19.55 -4.54 -11.69
N ALA A 65 -18.32 -4.01 -11.74
CA ALA A 65 -17.15 -4.76 -11.21
C ALA A 65 -17.21 -4.92 -9.67
N ALA A 66 -18.15 -4.25 -9.02
CA ALA A 66 -18.60 -4.51 -7.65
C ALA A 66 -19.36 -5.83 -7.49
N GLY A 67 -19.54 -6.66 -8.53
CA GLY A 67 -20.15 -7.99 -8.41
C GLY A 67 -19.46 -8.92 -7.40
N LYS A 68 -18.29 -8.52 -6.92
CA LYS A 68 -17.53 -9.16 -5.83
C LYS A 68 -17.78 -8.55 -4.44
N GLY A 69 -18.64 -7.54 -4.33
CA GLY A 69 -19.14 -6.95 -3.10
C GLY A 69 -18.19 -6.02 -2.34
N ALA A 70 -16.99 -5.74 -2.86
CA ALA A 70 -16.08 -4.76 -2.26
C ALA A 70 -16.52 -3.32 -2.57
N GLY A 71 -16.57 -2.47 -1.54
CA GLY A 71 -16.97 -1.06 -1.67
C GLY A 71 -15.80 -0.12 -1.95
N LYS A 72 -14.58 -0.53 -1.56
CA LYS A 72 -13.35 0.23 -1.75
C LYS A 72 -12.16 -0.71 -1.74
N VAL A 73 -11.12 -0.38 -2.48
CA VAL A 73 -9.80 -1.00 -2.34
C VAL A 73 -8.75 0.08 -2.09
N THR A 74 -7.87 -0.13 -1.13
CA THR A 74 -6.68 0.70 -0.92
C THR A 74 -5.45 -0.11 -1.30
N VAL A 75 -4.61 0.44 -2.16
CA VAL A 75 -3.27 -0.11 -2.43
C VAL A 75 -2.23 0.82 -1.84
N GLN A 76 -1.33 0.28 -1.03
CA GLN A 76 -0.17 0.98 -0.48
C GLN A 76 1.11 0.26 -0.91
N ILE A 77 2.12 1.05 -1.28
CA ILE A 77 3.50 0.59 -1.39
C ILE A 77 4.28 1.29 -0.28
N LEU A 78 4.97 0.50 0.54
CA LEU A 78 5.76 0.97 1.66
C LEU A 78 7.21 0.50 1.51
N LEU A 79 8.15 1.41 1.70
CA LEU A 79 9.58 1.18 1.71
C LEU A 79 10.13 1.55 3.09
N ALA A 80 10.55 0.55 3.85
CA ALA A 80 11.21 0.71 5.14
C ALA A 80 12.70 0.98 4.97
N GLU A 81 13.22 1.91 5.76
CA GLU A 81 14.66 2.15 5.85
C GLU A 81 15.38 0.98 6.53
N LYS A 82 16.64 0.73 6.17
CA LYS A 82 17.40 -0.48 6.58
C LYS A 82 17.41 -0.76 8.09
N ASN A 83 17.36 0.29 8.91
CA ASN A 83 17.42 0.22 10.37
C ASN A 83 16.10 0.60 11.04
N ALA A 84 15.00 0.66 10.28
CA ALA A 84 13.71 1.01 10.82
C ALA A 84 13.22 -0.05 11.80
N GLU A 85 12.80 0.38 12.98
CA GLU A 85 12.19 -0.52 13.96
C GLU A 85 10.88 -1.07 13.39
N HIS A 86 10.71 -2.39 13.43
CA HIS A 86 9.57 -3.08 12.86
C HIS A 86 8.21 -2.52 13.35
N GLY A 87 8.10 -2.24 14.65
CA GLY A 87 6.89 -1.66 15.23
C GLY A 87 6.57 -0.25 14.72
N ASN A 88 7.56 0.53 14.28
CA ASN A 88 7.32 1.85 13.69
C ASN A 88 6.91 1.73 12.22
N VAL A 89 7.45 0.74 11.50
CA VAL A 89 7.01 0.41 10.14
C VAL A 89 5.55 -0.08 10.13
N GLN A 90 5.16 -0.94 11.08
CA GLN A 90 3.79 -1.44 11.20
C GLN A 90 2.76 -0.34 11.44
N LYS A 91 3.11 0.75 12.14
CA LYS A 91 2.21 1.92 12.33
C LYS A 91 1.87 2.64 11.03
N MET A 92 2.64 2.43 9.97
CA MET A 92 2.40 2.99 8.65
C MET A 92 1.59 2.05 7.74
N ALA A 93 1.36 0.80 8.15
CA ALA A 93 0.53 -0.14 7.40
C ALA A 93 -0.92 0.35 7.32
N VAL A 94 -1.63 -0.02 6.25
CA VAL A 94 -3.05 0.32 6.07
C VAL A 94 -3.90 -0.42 7.10
N ILE A 95 -3.56 -1.68 7.38
CA ILE A 95 -4.19 -2.53 8.40
C ILE A 95 -3.10 -3.13 9.28
N SER A 96 -3.38 -3.25 10.58
CA SER A 96 -2.47 -3.87 11.56
C SER A 96 -2.29 -5.36 11.27
N SER A 97 -1.07 -5.88 11.46
CA SER A 97 -0.71 -7.28 11.20
C SER A 97 -1.26 -8.29 12.21
N ALA A 98 -2.10 -7.87 13.17
CA ALA A 98 -2.62 -8.72 14.25
C ALA A 98 -3.62 -9.80 13.80
N GLU A 99 -3.89 -9.91 12.50
CA GLU A 99 -4.86 -10.84 11.92
C GLU A 99 -4.22 -12.19 11.57
N MET A 100 -5.02 -13.25 11.61
CA MET A 100 -4.56 -14.55 11.10
C MET A 100 -4.36 -14.43 9.59
N LYS A 101 -3.16 -14.78 9.11
CA LYS A 101 -2.81 -14.77 7.68
C LYS A 101 -2.26 -16.11 7.22
N GLU A 102 -2.59 -16.48 6.00
CA GLU A 102 -2.01 -17.62 5.29
C GLU A 102 -0.80 -17.14 4.49
N ARG A 103 0.32 -17.86 4.58
CA ARG A 103 1.51 -17.56 3.80
C ARG A 103 1.46 -18.30 2.47
N GLU A 104 1.78 -17.59 1.41
CA GLU A 104 1.94 -18.14 0.06
C GLU A 104 3.15 -17.51 -0.66
N GLU A 105 3.38 -17.94 -1.90
CA GLU A 105 4.38 -17.36 -2.79
C GLU A 105 3.71 -16.88 -4.08
N LEU A 106 3.91 -15.61 -4.44
CA LEU A 106 3.34 -14.98 -5.61
C LEU A 106 4.45 -14.41 -6.48
N ASN A 107 4.61 -14.95 -7.69
CA ASN A 107 5.65 -14.53 -8.64
C ASN A 107 7.07 -14.49 -8.00
N GLY A 108 7.39 -15.49 -7.17
CA GLY A 108 8.68 -15.58 -6.45
C GLY A 108 8.82 -14.66 -5.24
N SER A 109 7.75 -13.94 -4.85
CA SER A 109 7.73 -13.06 -3.68
C SER A 109 6.90 -13.68 -2.57
N PRO A 110 7.38 -13.68 -1.31
CA PRO A 110 6.56 -14.04 -0.15
C PRO A 110 5.32 -13.14 -0.06
N ALA A 111 4.17 -13.75 0.20
CA ALA A 111 2.93 -13.02 0.45
C ALA A 111 2.14 -13.61 1.62
N TRP A 112 1.33 -12.77 2.25
CA TRP A 112 0.45 -13.09 3.37
C TRP A 112 -0.94 -12.57 3.08
N GLU A 113 -1.90 -13.46 2.97
CA GLU A 113 -3.30 -13.13 2.73
C GLU A 113 -4.11 -13.32 4.02
N SER A 114 -4.97 -12.37 4.38
CA SER A 114 -5.86 -12.51 5.52
C SER A 114 -6.77 -13.72 5.37
N PHE A 115 -7.03 -14.45 6.46
CA PHE A 115 -8.05 -15.48 6.43
C PHE A 115 -9.44 -14.83 6.24
N PRO A 116 -10.28 -15.37 5.34
CA PRO A 116 -11.57 -14.79 5.03
C PRO A 116 -12.62 -15.15 6.09
N PHE A 117 -12.46 -14.65 7.31
CA PHE A 117 -13.41 -14.89 8.39
C PHE A 117 -14.83 -14.45 7.99
N PRO A 118 -15.87 -15.18 8.43
CA PRO A 118 -17.24 -14.66 8.41
C PRO A 118 -17.26 -13.30 9.12
N ASP A 119 -17.98 -12.33 8.57
CA ASP A 119 -18.14 -10.98 9.12
C ASP A 119 -16.90 -10.06 9.12
N SER A 120 -15.80 -10.43 8.46
CA SER A 120 -14.67 -9.49 8.29
C SER A 120 -15.06 -8.29 7.43
N ASP A 121 -14.79 -7.08 7.92
CA ASP A 121 -15.06 -5.82 7.19
C ASP A 121 -14.01 -5.52 6.10
N HIS A 122 -12.91 -6.28 6.09
CA HIS A 122 -11.90 -6.19 5.04
C HIS A 122 -11.26 -7.56 4.74
N HIS A 123 -10.51 -7.60 3.65
CA HIS A 123 -9.68 -8.72 3.23
C HIS A 123 -8.43 -8.12 2.61
N ASP A 124 -7.26 -8.56 3.06
CA ASP A 124 -6.00 -7.97 2.64
C ASP A 124 -4.97 -8.99 2.16
N LEU A 125 -4.11 -8.51 1.28
CA LEU A 125 -2.96 -9.22 0.76
C LEU A 125 -1.72 -8.35 0.92
N VAL A 126 -0.71 -8.87 1.61
CA VAL A 126 0.59 -8.22 1.80
C VAL A 126 1.64 -9.00 1.04
N ILE A 127 2.33 -8.36 0.10
CA ILE A 127 3.42 -8.94 -0.69
C ILE A 127 4.74 -8.28 -0.28
N ILE A 128 5.81 -9.07 -0.20
CA ILE A 128 7.17 -8.58 0.07
C ILE A 128 8.08 -8.90 -1.12
N PRO A 129 8.14 -8.03 -2.15
CA PRO A 129 8.99 -8.26 -3.33
C PRO A 129 10.49 -8.29 -3.01
N LYS A 130 10.89 -7.60 -1.93
CA LYS A 130 12.26 -7.47 -1.44
C LYS A 130 12.21 -7.14 0.05
N PRO A 131 13.21 -7.56 0.86
CA PRO A 131 13.30 -7.14 2.25
C PRO A 131 13.15 -5.62 2.42
N GLY A 132 12.23 -5.21 3.30
CA GLY A 132 11.93 -3.79 3.56
C GLY A 132 10.96 -3.14 2.56
N THR A 133 10.50 -3.84 1.52
CA THR A 133 9.49 -3.33 0.59
C THR A 133 8.20 -4.13 0.73
N TYR A 134 7.10 -3.45 0.99
CA TYR A 134 5.80 -4.05 1.24
C TYR A 134 4.78 -3.47 0.26
N ILE A 135 3.94 -4.33 -0.28
CA ILE A 135 2.76 -3.95 -1.05
C ILE A 135 1.56 -4.46 -0.28
N GLU A 136 0.69 -3.57 0.15
CA GLU A 136 -0.54 -3.91 0.86
C GLU A 136 -1.73 -3.59 -0.05
N ILE A 137 -2.57 -4.58 -0.27
CA ILE A 137 -3.83 -4.45 -1.02
C ILE A 137 -4.94 -4.79 -0.05
N VAL A 138 -5.77 -3.80 0.30
CA VAL A 138 -6.85 -3.97 1.28
C VAL A 138 -8.17 -3.71 0.59
N ALA A 139 -9.00 -4.76 0.46
CA ALA A 139 -10.38 -4.64 0.02
C ALA A 139 -11.29 -4.46 1.23
N TYR A 140 -12.25 -3.55 1.14
CA TYR A 140 -13.23 -3.27 2.19
C TYR A 140 -14.63 -3.73 1.77
N LYS A 141 -15.39 -4.24 2.73
CA LYS A 141 -16.79 -4.64 2.58
C LYS A 141 -17.64 -3.52 1.99
N GLY A 142 -18.52 -3.88 1.06
CA GLY A 142 -19.44 -2.95 0.40
C GLY A 142 -20.87 -3.48 0.33
N SER A 143 -21.08 -4.63 -0.29
CA SER A 143 -22.41 -5.20 -0.51
C SER A 143 -22.44 -6.72 -0.38
N GLY A 144 -23.63 -7.33 -0.48
CA GLY A 144 -23.88 -8.74 -0.22
C GLY A 144 -22.90 -9.76 -0.84
N PRO A 145 -22.42 -9.61 -2.09
CA PRO A 145 -21.46 -10.55 -2.67
C PRO A 145 -20.12 -10.65 -1.91
N TRP A 146 -19.82 -9.71 -1.00
CA TRP A 146 -18.64 -9.70 -0.15
C TRP A 146 -18.53 -10.94 0.74
N GLU A 147 -19.68 -11.48 1.17
CA GLU A 147 -19.71 -12.62 2.09
C GLU A 147 -19.08 -13.88 1.48
N ASN A 148 -18.93 -13.93 0.15
CA ASN A 148 -18.17 -14.98 -0.52
C ASN A 148 -16.65 -14.71 -0.41
N ALA A 149 -15.94 -15.62 0.28
CA ALA A 149 -14.48 -15.58 0.42
C ALA A 149 -13.74 -15.50 -0.93
N GLU A 150 -14.19 -16.23 -1.95
CA GLU A 150 -13.56 -16.23 -3.27
C GLU A 150 -13.69 -14.87 -3.96
N ASN A 151 -14.80 -14.15 -3.72
CA ASN A 151 -14.95 -12.79 -4.22
C ASN A 151 -13.94 -11.84 -3.57
N ARG A 152 -13.75 -11.94 -2.25
CA ARG A 152 -12.78 -11.13 -1.49
C ARG A 152 -11.35 -11.35 -2.00
N LYS A 153 -10.96 -12.62 -2.15
CA LYS A 153 -9.68 -13.01 -2.75
C LYS A 153 -9.55 -12.46 -4.17
N ALA A 154 -10.55 -12.68 -5.02
CA ALA A 154 -10.52 -12.23 -6.40
C ALA A 154 -10.38 -10.70 -6.55
N VAL A 155 -10.91 -9.90 -5.61
CA VAL A 155 -10.71 -8.45 -5.63
C VAL A 155 -9.24 -8.10 -5.41
N VAL A 156 -8.60 -8.63 -4.35
CA VAL A 156 -7.19 -8.30 -4.09
C VAL A 156 -6.26 -8.83 -5.18
N ARG A 157 -6.61 -9.96 -5.84
CA ARG A 157 -5.87 -10.49 -6.99
C ARG A 157 -5.97 -9.62 -8.24
N ASP A 158 -7.15 -9.05 -8.54
CA ASP A 158 -7.30 -8.15 -9.69
C ASP A 158 -6.36 -6.95 -9.58
N PHE A 159 -6.24 -6.39 -8.37
CA PHE A 159 -5.32 -5.28 -8.10
C PHE A 159 -3.86 -5.72 -8.15
N LEU A 160 -3.51 -6.89 -7.59
CA LEU A 160 -2.16 -7.44 -7.68
C LEU A 160 -1.70 -7.57 -9.14
N ASN A 161 -2.59 -8.04 -10.03
CA ASN A 161 -2.29 -8.23 -11.45
C ASN A 161 -2.00 -6.91 -12.20
N LYS A 162 -2.31 -5.75 -11.60
CA LYS A 162 -1.97 -4.43 -12.13
C LYS A 162 -0.65 -3.88 -11.57
N ILE A 163 0.02 -4.60 -10.66
CA ILE A 163 1.27 -4.17 -10.01
C ILE A 163 2.46 -4.89 -10.62
N ASP A 164 3.47 -4.12 -11.04
CA ASP A 164 4.75 -4.65 -11.50
C ASP A 164 5.68 -4.90 -10.29
N LEU A 165 5.61 -6.11 -9.74
CA LEU A 165 6.39 -6.50 -8.55
C LEU A 165 7.91 -6.35 -8.75
N LYS A 166 8.40 -6.52 -9.98
CA LYS A 166 9.83 -6.36 -10.30
C LYS A 166 10.26 -4.90 -10.21
N LYS A 167 9.45 -3.98 -10.76
CA LYS A 167 9.71 -2.54 -10.64
C LYS A 167 9.63 -2.06 -9.20
N VAL A 168 8.65 -2.55 -8.43
CA VAL A 168 8.54 -2.21 -7.01
C VAL A 168 9.74 -2.72 -6.22
N GLY A 169 10.18 -3.96 -6.44
CA GLY A 169 11.36 -4.53 -5.78
C GLY A 169 12.70 -3.87 -6.17
N ALA A 170 12.73 -3.11 -7.27
CA ALA A 170 13.90 -2.39 -7.75
C ALA A 170 14.04 -0.96 -7.16
N VAL A 171 13.11 -0.52 -6.31
CA VAL A 171 13.18 0.81 -5.68
C VAL A 171 14.25 0.85 -4.57
N GLU A 172 14.96 1.98 -4.48
CA GLU A 172 15.99 2.30 -3.48
C GLU A 172 15.63 3.57 -2.66
#